data_AF-A0AAV0IGF6-F1
#
_entry.id   AF-A0AAV0IGF6-F1
#
_cell.length_a   1.000
_cell.length_b   1.000
_cell.length_c   1.000
_cell.angle_alpha   90.00
_cell.angle_beta   90.00
_cell.angle_gamma   90.00
#
_symmetry.space_group_name_H-M   'P 1'
#
loop_
_entity.id
_entity.type
_entity.pdbx_description
1 polymer ?
#
loop_
_entity_poly.entity_id
_entity_poly.type
_entity_poly.pdbx_seq_one_letter_code
_entity_poly.pdbx_strand_id
1 'polypeptide(L)' 'MMWRLHLIPSNLQPAVVVVVVALIILACPSIQNPVSVKNEMSAKKLIVHCRSKDDDIGSHIVDVGSDLHWDFYAGMMAFI' A
#
# COMPACT_ATOMS: atom_id res chain seq x y z
N MET A 1 -17.88 10.42 -34.13
CA MET A 1 -16.71 11.17 -33.62
C MET A 1 -16.03 10.24 -32.63
N MET A 2 -15.06 9.46 -33.12
CA MET A 2 -14.53 8.29 -32.42
C MET A 2 -13.04 8.53 -32.17
N TRP A 3 -12.68 8.82 -30.93
CA TRP A 3 -11.30 9.07 -30.53
C TRP A 3 -10.55 7.73 -30.53
N ARG A 4 -9.64 7.53 -31.50
CA ARG A 4 -8.69 6.42 -31.50
C ARG A 4 -7.57 6.72 -30.52
N LEU A 5 -7.43 5.90 -29.48
CA LEU A 5 -6.18 5.78 -28.71
C LEU A 5 -5.07 5.35 -29.68
N HIS A 6 -4.17 6.29 -29.98
CA HIS A 6 -3.11 6.14 -30.98
C HIS A 6 -1.74 5.97 -30.30
N LEU A 7 -1.60 4.98 -29.41
CA LEU A 7 -0.33 4.73 -28.72
C LEU A 7 0.02 3.23 -28.57
N ILE A 8 -0.28 2.39 -29.57
CA ILE A 8 0.33 1.06 -29.67
C ILE A 8 0.78 0.82 -31.12
N PRO A 9 2.09 0.72 -31.41
CA PRO A 9 2.55 0.35 -32.74
C PRO A 9 2.04 -1.05 -33.10
N SER A 10 1.49 -1.22 -34.31
CA SER A 10 0.84 -2.44 -34.82
C SER A 10 1.75 -3.67 -34.94
N ASN A 11 3.01 -3.58 -34.49
CA ASN A 11 4.03 -4.61 -34.58
C ASN A 11 4.62 -5.01 -33.21
N LEU A 12 3.96 -4.63 -32.11
CA LEU A 12 4.35 -5.10 -30.80
C LEU A 12 3.80 -6.52 -30.60
N GLN A 13 4.69 -7.51 -30.55
CA GLN A 13 4.29 -8.89 -30.29
C GLN A 13 3.51 -8.98 -28.97
N PRO A 14 2.43 -9.75 -28.87
CA PRO A 14 1.61 -9.85 -27.65
C PRO A 14 2.45 -10.28 -26.44
N ALA A 15 3.50 -11.08 -26.65
CA ALA A 15 4.46 -11.46 -25.63
C ALA A 15 5.20 -10.23 -25.03
N VAL A 16 5.56 -9.24 -25.84
CA VAL A 16 6.25 -8.03 -25.36
C VAL A 16 5.34 -7.19 -24.49
N VAL A 17 4.05 -7.07 -24.84
CA VAL A 17 3.06 -6.36 -24.00
C VAL A 17 2.93 -7.05 -22.64
N VAL A 18 2.79 -8.39 -22.63
CA VAL A 18 2.69 -9.17 -21.39
C VAL A 18 3.93 -8.99 -20.52
N VAL A 19 5.13 -9.06 -21.11
CA VAL A 19 6.40 -8.87 -20.39
C VAL A 19 6.49 -7.46 -19.82
N VAL A 20 6.15 -6.43 -20.59
CA VAL A 20 6.19 -5.03 -20.12
C VAL A 20 5.19 -4.80 -18.98
N VAL A 21 3.96 -5.31 -19.09
CA VAL A 21 2.96 -5.22 -18.03
C VAL A 21 3.41 -5.97 -16.77
N ALA A 22 3.96 -7.19 -16.92
CA ALA A 22 4.49 -7.95 -15.79
C ALA A 22 5.64 -7.21 -15.09
N LEU A 23 6.56 -6.61 -15.86
CA LEU A 23 7.65 -5.81 -15.31
C LEU A 23 7.14 -4.56 -14.57
N ILE A 24 6.11 -3.89 -15.08
CA ILE A 24 5.50 -2.72 -14.42
C ILE A 24 4.83 -3.13 -13.10
N ILE A 25 4.12 -4.26 -13.07
CA ILE A 25 3.48 -4.78 -11.86
C ILE A 25 4.55 -5.20 -10.83
N LEU A 26 5.59 -5.93 -11.26
CA LEU A 26 6.69 -6.35 -10.39
C LEU A 26 7.52 -5.18 -9.86
N ALA A 27 7.67 -4.12 -10.66
CA ALA A 27 8.36 -2.90 -10.26
C ALA A 27 7.49 -1.95 -9.44
N CYS A 28 6.20 -2.28 -9.18
CA CYS A 28 5.34 -1.41 -8.40
C CYS A 28 5.90 -1.32 -6.97
N PRO A 29 6.40 -0.15 -6.54
CA PRO A 29 6.80 0.01 -5.17
C PRO A 29 5.52 -0.08 -4.33
N SER A 30 5.48 -1.04 -3.40
CA SER A 30 4.47 -1.05 -2.35
C SER A 30 4.41 0.37 -1.77
N ILE A 31 3.30 1.08 -1.95
CA ILE A 31 3.09 2.40 -1.35
C ILE A 31 3.07 2.16 0.16
N GLN A 32 4.22 2.38 0.81
CA GLN A 32 4.33 2.35 2.26
C GLN A 32 3.75 3.66 2.77
N ASN A 33 2.63 3.57 3.49
CA ASN A 33 2.06 4.68 4.21
C ASN A 33 2.36 4.45 5.70
N PRO A 34 3.53 4.90 6.19
CA PRO A 34 3.89 4.72 7.58
C PRO A 34 2.92 5.48 8.48
N VAL A 35 2.40 4.80 9.49
CA VAL A 35 1.53 5.37 10.51
C VAL A 35 2.28 5.42 11.83
N SER A 36 2.27 6.59 12.46
CA SER A 36 2.88 6.80 13.78
C SER A 36 1.84 7.31 14.79
N VAL A 37 1.81 6.71 15.97
CA VAL A 37 1.01 7.17 17.10
C VAL A 37 1.92 7.48 18.28
N LYS A 38 1.85 8.72 18.76
CA LYS A 38 2.56 9.18 19.94
C LYS A 38 1.59 9.42 21.09
N ASN A 39 1.90 8.88 22.26
CA ASN A 39 1.12 9.15 23.46
C ASN A 39 1.76 10.29 24.27
N GLU A 40 1.24 11.51 24.12
CA GLU A 40 1.66 12.69 24.90
C GLU A 40 0.80 12.95 26.15
N MET A 41 -0.02 11.98 26.57
CA MET A 41 -0.83 12.09 27.78
C MET A 41 0.04 11.96 29.04
N SER A 42 -0.27 12.68 30.10
CA SER A 42 0.59 12.77 31.29
C SER A 42 0.67 11.52 32.18
N ALA A 43 -0.35 10.66 32.20
CA ALA A 43 -0.38 9.50 33.09
C ALA A 43 -1.27 8.33 32.61
N LYS A 44 -1.72 8.36 31.35
CA LYS A 44 -2.64 7.36 30.81
C LYS A 44 -1.98 6.59 29.69
N LYS A 45 -2.14 5.27 29.70
CA LYS A 45 -1.80 4.42 28.56
C LYS A 45 -2.84 4.61 27.47
N LEU A 46 -2.39 4.71 26.23
CA LEU A 46 -3.26 4.76 25.06
C LEU A 46 -3.36 3.34 24.50
N ILE A 47 -4.58 2.85 24.28
CA ILE A 47 -4.81 1.58 23.60
C ILE A 47 -5.32 1.90 22.20
N VAL A 48 -4.60 1.44 21.17
CA VAL A 48 -4.96 1.63 19.77
C VAL A 48 -5.21 0.29 19.11
N HIS A 49 -6.28 0.17 18.33
CA HIS A 49 -6.50 -0.96 17.43
C HIS A 49 -6.23 -0.48 16.01
N CYS A 50 -5.20 -1.05 15.38
CA CYS A 50 -4.72 -0.64 14.06
C CYS A 50 -5.20 -1.62 12.99
N ARG A 51 -6.11 -1.16 12.13
CA ARG A 51 -6.66 -1.96 11.03
C ARG A 51 -6.87 -1.09 9.79
N SER A 52 -6.40 -1.56 8.64
CA SER A 52 -6.59 -0.92 7.33
C SER A 52 -7.13 -1.96 6.35
N LYS A 53 -8.43 -1.85 6.02
CA LYS A 53 -9.14 -2.74 5.09
C LYS A 53 -8.89 -4.23 5.40
N ASP A 54 -7.96 -4.85 4.66
CA ASP A 54 -7.62 -6.27 4.70
C ASP A 54 -6.47 -6.59 5.68
N ASP A 55 -5.76 -5.58 6.21
CA ASP A 55 -4.62 -5.71 7.12
C ASP A 55 -5.04 -5.31 8.56
N ASP A 56 -5.02 -6.29 9.48
CA ASP A 56 -5.34 -6.10 10.91
C ASP A 56 -4.12 -6.49 11.75
N ILE A 57 -3.51 -5.48 12.36
CA ILE A 57 -2.30 -5.63 13.18
C ILE A 57 -2.70 -5.83 14.66
N GLY A 58 -3.99 -5.63 14.98
CA GLY A 58 -4.55 -5.84 16.29
C GLY A 58 -4.43 -4.63 17.21
N SER A 59 -4.51 -4.90 18.51
CA SER A 59 -4.48 -3.88 19.56
C SER A 59 -3.09 -3.73 20.16
N HIS A 60 -2.64 -2.48 20.34
CA HIS A 60 -1.36 -2.12 20.93
C HIS A 60 -1.56 -1.13 22.08
N ILE A 61 -0.65 -1.20 23.04
CA ILE A 61 -0.60 -0.28 24.17
C ILE A 61 0.58 0.66 23.94
N VAL A 62 0.30 1.96 23.90
CA VAL A 62 1.29 3.02 23.79
C VAL A 62 1.44 3.67 25.15
N ASP A 63 2.59 3.45 25.79
CA ASP A 63 2.94 4.06 27.07
C ASP A 63 3.18 5.56 26.94
N VAL A 64 3.10 6.29 28.06
CA VAL A 64 3.32 7.73 28.10
C VAL A 64 4.71 8.09 27.56
N GLY A 65 4.76 9.02 26.60
CA GLY A 65 5.99 9.47 25.96
C GLY A 65 6.57 8.50 24.91
N SER A 66 5.88 7.39 24.63
CA SER A 66 6.30 6.42 23.61
C SER A 66 5.62 6.66 22.27
N ASP A 67 6.31 6.18 21.23
CA ASP A 67 5.89 6.22 19.84
C ASP A 67 5.71 4.78 19.33
N LEU A 68 4.57 4.51 18.71
CA LEU A 68 4.30 3.26 17.99
C LEU A 68 4.29 3.56 16.49
N HIS A 69 5.06 2.79 15.72
CA HIS A 69 5.20 2.95 14.27
C HIS A 69 4.91 1.63 13.55
N TRP A 70 4.12 1.68 12.50
CA TRP A 70 3.86 0.52 11.64
C TRP A 70 3.52 0.96 10.23
N ASP A 71 3.71 0.03 9.29
CA ASP A 71 3.28 0.16 7.91
C ASP A 71 2.09 -0.76 7.68
N PHE A 72 1.07 -0.26 6.99
CA PHE A 72 0.07 -1.15 6.40
C PHE A 72 0.61 -1.65 5.08
N TYR A 73 0.64 -2.96 4.90
CA TYR A 73 0.85 -3.49 3.56
C TYR A 73 -0.44 -3.24 2.81
N ALA A 74 -0.40 -2.34 1.83
CA ALA A 74 -1.39 -2.34 0.77
C ALA A 74 -1.22 -3.67 0.03
N GLY A 75 -1.89 -4.71 0.53
CA GLY A 75 -2.10 -5.95 -0.19
C GLY A 75 -2.79 -5.55 -1.48
N MET A 76 -2.00 -5.36 -2.52
CA MET A 76 -2.49 -5.25 -3.86
C MET A 76 -3.25 -6.55 -4.06
N MET A 77 -4.58 -6.49 -4.03
CA MET A 77 -5.38 -7.45 -4.77
C MET A 77 -4.99 -7.25 -6.23
N ALA A 78 -3.88 -7.88 -6.61
CA ALA A 78 -3.48 -8.10 -7.98
C ALA A 78 -4.49 -9.11 -8.53
N PHE A 79 -5.67 -8.61 -8.88
CA PHE A 79 -6.58 -9.36 -9.72
C PHE A 79 -5.91 -9.49 -11.09
N ILE A 80 -5.56 -10.73 -11.36
CA ILE A 80 -5.38 -11.34 -12.68
C ILE A 80 -6.60 -11.00 -13.55
#